data_AF-A0A9D2AFT4-F1
#
_entry.id   AF-A0A9D2AFT4-F1
#
_cell.length_a   1.000
_cell.length_b   1.000
_cell.length_c   1.000
_cell.angle_alpha   90.00
_cell.angle_beta   90.00
_cell.angle_gamma   90.00
#
_symmetry.space_group_name_H-M   'P 1'
#
loop_
_entity.id
_entity.type
_entity.pdbx_description
1 polymer ?
#
loop_
_entity_poly.entity_id
_entity_poly.type
_entity_poly.pdbx_seq_one_letter_code
_entity_poly.pdbx_strand_id
1 'polypeptide(L)'
;MEKHEHTHAVLRRLARASGHLDAVRRMIEEGRDCSEVLIQLSAVRAELANAGKVILKDHIDHCVVRAVRENDEESIRLLKGAIDSLL
;
A
#
# COMPACT_ATOMS: atom_id res chain seq x y z
N MET A 1 -14.70 5.31 -11.93
CA MET A 1 -13.80 4.50 -11.09
C MET A 1 -14.38 3.10 -11.01
N GLU A 2 -13.78 2.14 -11.70
CA GLU A 2 -14.14 0.72 -11.55
C GLU A 2 -13.87 0.30 -10.10
N LYS A 3 -14.80 -0.46 -9.51
CA LYS A 3 -14.64 -0.97 -8.14
C LYS A 3 -13.48 -1.98 -8.12
N HIS A 4 -12.53 -1.81 -7.21
CA HIS A 4 -11.47 -2.79 -6.98
C HIS A 4 -12.09 -4.12 -6.54
N GLU A 5 -11.82 -5.20 -7.26
CA GLU A 5 -12.34 -6.53 -6.94
C GLU A 5 -11.96 -6.98 -5.52
N HIS A 6 -10.81 -6.53 -5.00
CA HIS A 6 -10.34 -6.85 -3.65
C HIS A 6 -10.48 -5.69 -2.64
N THR A 7 -11.44 -4.77 -2.87
CA THR A 7 -11.71 -3.61 -1.99
C THR A 7 -11.73 -3.98 -0.50
N HIS A 8 -12.47 -5.02 -0.11
CA HIS A 8 -12.56 -5.44 1.30
C HIS A 8 -11.23 -5.94 1.87
N ALA A 9 -10.42 -6.63 1.05
CA ALA A 9 -9.14 -7.16 1.47
C ALA A 9 -8.08 -6.06 1.61
N VAL A 10 -8.16 -5.01 0.79
CA VAL A 10 -7.34 -3.79 0.92
C VAL A 10 -7.75 -3.02 2.18
N LEU A 11 -9.04 -2.76 2.38
CA LEU A 11 -9.56 -2.05 3.56
C LEU A 11 -9.14 -2.73 4.88
N ARG A 12 -9.22 -4.07 4.96
CA ARG A 12 -8.75 -4.82 6.14
C ARG A 12 -7.25 -4.67 6.37
N ARG A 13 -6.43 -4.58 5.33
CA ARG A 13 -4.97 -4.37 5.46
C ARG A 13 -4.66 -2.97 5.94
N LEU A 14 -5.32 -1.96 5.38
CA LEU A 14 -5.16 -0.57 5.80
C LEU A 14 -5.61 -0.37 7.27
N ALA A 15 -6.69 -1.01 7.69
CA ALA A 15 -7.13 -0.97 9.08
C ALA A 15 -6.07 -1.54 10.04
N ARG A 16 -5.39 -2.64 9.68
CA ARG A 16 -4.29 -3.19 10.47
C ARG A 16 -3.08 -2.26 10.53
N ALA A 17 -2.69 -1.69 9.39
CA ALA A 17 -1.60 -0.72 9.33
C ALA A 17 -1.88 0.51 10.20
N SER A 18 -3.13 0.99 10.22
CA SER A 18 -3.56 2.08 11.10
C SER A 18 -3.42 1.73 12.58
N GLY A 19 -3.87 0.53 12.98
CA GLY A 19 -3.75 0.07 14.37
C GLY A 19 -2.29 -0.08 14.82
N HIS A 20 -1.41 -0.56 13.93
CA HIS A 20 0.02 -0.62 14.21
C HIS A 20 0.66 0.77 14.32
N LEU A 21 0.26 1.71 13.46
CA LEU A 21 0.74 3.08 13.55
C LEU A 21 0.30 3.77 14.85
N ASP A 22 -0.94 3.52 15.30
CA ASP A 22 -1.42 3.99 16.59
C ASP A 22 -0.63 3.38 17.76
N ALA A 23 -0.21 2.12 17.66
CA ALA A 23 0.66 1.51 18.65
C ALA A 23 2.04 2.20 18.69
N VAL A 24 2.65 2.46 17.54
CA VAL A 24 3.92 3.22 17.45
C VAL A 24 3.78 4.60 18.08
N ARG A 25 2.65 5.30 17.84
CA ARG A 25 2.38 6.60 18.47
C ARG A 25 2.39 6.51 19.99
N ARG A 26 1.72 5.50 20.57
CA ARG A 26 1.72 5.27 22.02
C ARG A 26 3.10 4.95 22.56
N MET A 27 3.90 4.15 21.84
CA MET A 27 5.28 3.87 22.26
C MET A 27 6.11 5.14 22.40
N ILE A 28 5.91 6.11 21.49
CA ILE A 28 6.59 7.41 21.54
C ILE A 28 6.06 8.24 22.72
N GLU A 29 4.73 8.30 22.92
CA GLU A 29 4.09 9.00 24.04
C GLU A 29 4.55 8.43 25.40
N GLU A 30 4.78 7.12 25.48
CA GLU A 30 5.27 6.40 26.66
C GLU A 30 6.80 6.52 26.87
N GLY A 31 7.53 7.14 25.94
CA GLY A 31 8.98 7.31 26.02
C GLY A 31 9.77 6.01 25.89
N ARG A 32 9.27 5.04 25.08
CA ARG A 32 9.97 3.78 24.82
C ARG A 32 11.27 3.99 24.06
N ASP A 33 12.13 2.98 24.10
CA ASP A 33 13.44 3.01 23.47
C ASP A 33 13.34 3.21 21.95
N CYS A 34 14.23 4.05 21.42
CA CYS A 34 14.25 4.42 20.00
C CYS A 34 14.41 3.21 19.08
N SER A 35 15.18 2.19 19.47
CA SER A 35 15.37 1.00 18.65
C SER A 35 14.08 0.16 18.55
N GLU A 36 13.31 0.07 19.63
CA GLU A 36 12.01 -0.61 19.64
C GLU A 36 11.00 0.12 18.74
N VAL A 37 10.96 1.46 18.83
CA VAL A 37 10.11 2.30 17.97
C VAL A 37 10.48 2.11 16.50
N LEU A 38 11.77 2.11 16.15
CA LEU A 38 12.23 1.90 14.78
C LEU A 38 11.87 0.51 14.24
N ILE A 39 11.94 -0.54 15.07
CA ILE A 39 11.51 -1.89 14.70
C ILE A 39 10.02 -1.91 14.36
N GLN A 40 9.17 -1.32 15.21
CA GLN A 40 7.73 -1.29 14.98
C GLN A 40 7.36 -0.41 13.77
N LEU A 41 8.06 0.70 13.56
CA LEU A 41 7.85 1.54 12.38
C LEU A 41 8.23 0.80 11.08
N SER A 42 9.28 -0.02 11.10
CA SER A 42 9.63 -0.90 9.98
C SER A 42 8.51 -1.92 9.68
N ALA A 43 7.86 -2.46 10.71
CA ALA A 43 6.72 -3.37 10.55
C ALA A 43 5.52 -2.65 9.90
N VAL A 44 5.22 -1.40 10.30
CA VAL A 44 4.19 -0.58 9.65
C VAL A 44 4.51 -0.38 8.17
N ARG A 45 5.77 -0.03 7.84
CA ARG A 45 6.21 0.12 6.44
C ARG A 45 5.98 -1.16 5.62
N ALA A 46 6.32 -2.31 6.18
CA ALA A 46 6.12 -3.60 5.52
C ALA A 46 4.63 -3.91 5.27
N GLU A 47 3.75 -3.57 6.22
CA GLU A 47 2.30 -3.73 6.03
C GLU A 47 1.74 -2.82 4.94
N LEU A 48 2.19 -1.56 4.88
CA LEU A 48 1.80 -0.63 3.82
C LEU A 48 2.27 -1.11 2.44
N ALA A 49 3.51 -1.58 2.33
CA ALA A 49 4.02 -2.16 1.09
C ALA A 49 3.19 -3.38 0.64
N ASN A 50 2.79 -4.24 1.58
CA ASN A 50 1.93 -5.38 1.29
C ASN A 50 0.51 -4.98 0.86
N ALA A 51 -0.06 -3.92 1.44
CA ALA A 51 -1.34 -3.37 0.99
C ALA A 51 -1.23 -2.80 -0.43
N GLY A 52 -0.16 -2.04 -0.71
CA GLY A 52 0.13 -1.48 -2.02
C GLY A 52 0.27 -2.55 -3.11
N LYS A 53 0.95 -3.67 -2.83
CA LYS A 53 1.03 -4.81 -3.76
C LYS A 53 -0.32 -5.39 -4.15
N VAL A 54 -1.28 -5.45 -3.23
CA VAL A 54 -2.64 -5.94 -3.52
C VAL A 54 -3.37 -4.94 -4.43
N ILE A 55 -3.30 -3.65 -4.11
CA ILE A 55 -3.90 -2.58 -4.94
C ILE A 55 -3.30 -2.60 -6.36
N LEU A 56 -1.99 -2.76 -6.45
CA LEU A 56 -1.27 -2.84 -7.73
C LEU A 56 -1.76 -4.02 -8.57
N LYS A 57 -1.94 -5.20 -7.96
CA LYS A 57 -2.47 -6.37 -8.66
C LYS A 57 -3.86 -6.11 -9.22
N ASP A 58 -4.78 -5.57 -8.41
CA ASP A 58 -6.13 -5.19 -8.86
C ASP A 58 -6.06 -4.18 -10.02
N HIS A 59 -5.13 -3.21 -9.94
CA HIS A 59 -4.97 -2.21 -10.99
C HIS A 59 -4.46 -2.82 -12.31
N ILE A 60 -3.55 -3.79 -12.24
CA ILE A 60 -3.07 -4.52 -13.43
C ILE A 60 -4.22 -5.30 -14.07
N ASP A 61 -5.01 -6.02 -13.28
CA ASP A 61 -6.07 -6.89 -13.79
C ASP A 61 -7.20 -6.12 -14.53
N HIS A 62 -7.44 -4.85 -14.17
CA HIS A 62 -8.51 -4.03 -14.77
C HIS A 62 -8.00 -2.92 -15.69
N CYS A 63 -7.01 -2.13 -15.25
CA CYS A 63 -6.61 -0.90 -15.96
C CYS A 63 -5.57 -1.17 -17.04
N VAL A 64 -4.63 -2.10 -16.85
CA VAL A 64 -3.62 -2.43 -17.87
C VAL A 64 -4.26 -3.13 -19.07
N VAL A 65 -5.18 -4.07 -18.82
CA VAL A 65 -5.90 -4.77 -19.90
C VAL A 65 -6.66 -3.78 -20.78
N ARG A 66 -7.29 -2.75 -20.18
CA ARG A 66 -7.95 -1.68 -20.92
C ARG A 66 -6.94 -0.79 -21.67
N ALA A 67 -5.90 -0.33 -20.98
CA ALA A 67 -4.88 0.55 -21.57
C ALA A 67 -4.20 -0.08 -22.79
N VAL A 68 -3.93 -1.40 -22.76
CA VAL A 68 -3.39 -2.13 -23.92
C VAL A 68 -4.37 -2.18 -25.09
N ARG A 69 -5.68 -2.37 -24.83
CA ARG A 69 -6.71 -2.37 -25.87
C ARG A 69 -6.91 -0.99 -26.50
N GLU A 70 -6.73 0.06 -25.72
CA GLU A 70 -6.93 1.45 -26.12
C GLU A 70 -5.64 2.13 -26.61
N ASN A 71 -4.51 1.41 -26.60
CA ASN A 71 -3.17 1.92 -26.92
C ASN A 71 -2.78 3.14 -26.07
N ASP A 72 -3.19 3.16 -24.81
CA ASP A 72 -2.95 4.21 -23.83
C ASP A 72 -1.60 4.01 -23.12
N GLU A 73 -0.53 4.50 -23.75
CA GLU A 73 0.83 4.46 -23.20
C GLU A 73 1.01 5.33 -21.95
N GLU A 74 0.15 6.33 -21.73
CA GLU A 74 0.24 7.20 -20.55
C GLU A 74 -0.16 6.46 -19.28
N SER A 75 -1.28 5.71 -19.32
CA SER A 75 -1.69 4.86 -18.21
C SER A 75 -0.60 3.84 -17.81
N ILE A 76 0.09 3.25 -18.80
CA ILE A 76 1.20 2.32 -18.55
C ILE A 76 2.40 3.04 -17.90
N ARG A 77 2.69 4.27 -18.30
CA ARG A 77 3.78 5.08 -17.75
C ARG A 77 3.52 5.46 -16.29
N LEU A 78 2.28 5.88 -15.97
CA LEU A 78 1.86 6.20 -14.61
C LEU A 78 1.98 4.98 -13.69
N LEU A 79 1.59 3.81 -14.19
CA LEU A 79 1.73 2.56 -13.45
C LEU A 79 3.20 2.24 -13.14
N LYS A 80 4.11 2.38 -14.12
CA LYS A 80 5.55 2.18 -13.89
C LYS A 80 6.07 3.09 -12.77
N GLY A 81 5.72 4.38 -12.79
CA GLY A 81 6.13 5.31 -11.73
C GLY A 81 5.58 4.96 -10.35
N ALA A 82 4.35 4.43 -10.29
CA ALA A 82 3.77 3.96 -9.03
C ALA A 82 4.51 2.74 -8.46
N ILE A 83 5.00 1.83 -9.32
CA ILE A 83 5.79 0.66 -8.91
C ILE A 83 7.13 1.10 -8.30
N ASP A 84 7.82 2.06 -8.91
CA ASP A 84 9.12 2.56 -8.42
C ASP A 84 9.02 3.21 -7.03
N SER A 85 7.86 3.75 -6.68
CA SER A 85 7.62 4.35 -5.36
C SER A 85 7.19 3.34 -4.28
N LEU A 86 6.80 2.13 -4.71
CA LEU A 86 6.31 1.04 -3.85
C LEU A 86 7.40 0.05 -3.45
N LEU A 87 8.51 0.00 -4.21
CA LEU A 87 9.68 -0.86 -4.02
C LEU A 87 10.84 -0.11 -3.39
#